data_AF-A0A293M0K3-F1
#
_entry.id   AF-A0A293M0K3-F1
#
_cell.length_a   1.000
_cell.length_b   1.000
_cell.length_c   1.000
_cell.angle_alpha   90.00
_cell.angle_beta   90.00
_cell.angle_gamma   90.00
#
_symmetry.space_group_name_H-M   'P 1'
#
loop_
_entity.id
_entity.type
_entity.pdbx_description
1 polymer ?
#
loop_
_entity_poly.entity_id
_entity_poly.type
_entity_poly.pdbx_seq_one_letter_code
_entity_poly.pdbx_strand_id
1 'polypeptide(L)'
;MVGTEVQPPKRIQLRKEELELLSKEELIEKWLQQDTYLDHLESSAGKNSAENLELVSLRESEEKLKQQQLEASRRENVLVMRLTTKEQEMQEYAHQIQELKGLTGPGGSGSTQQLRAALLDPAVNLLFDRMKREVEAIRARLQETQNELSAWKFTPDSNTGKRLMAKCRLLYQENEELGKMISSGRMAKLEGDLALQRSFSEEMKKSQTEQDEFLLELDEEVEGMQSTIYFLQQQVREAKEQVAKLQAAAASSDKRPLANGESMKPSPNPTSEAPATTNDKEDSIQNGHVGDEEVGDQGKPRPDAR
;
A
#
# COMPACT_ATOMS: atom_id res chain seq x y z
N MET A 1 39.55 -32.91 18.28
CA MET A 1 40.88 -32.33 18.59
C MET A 1 40.64 -31.00 19.28
N VAL A 2 41.39 -30.67 20.32
CA VAL A 2 41.26 -29.35 20.98
C VAL A 2 42.01 -28.34 20.14
N GLY A 3 41.33 -27.29 19.68
CA GLY A 3 41.98 -26.19 19.00
C GLY A 3 42.76 -25.36 20.01
N THR A 4 44.08 -25.29 19.89
CA THR A 4 44.90 -24.32 20.62
C THR A 4 44.63 -22.93 20.04
N GLU A 5 43.80 -22.15 20.74
CA GLU A 5 43.71 -20.71 20.50
C GLU A 5 45.07 -20.07 20.79
N VAL A 6 45.82 -19.80 19.72
CA VAL A 6 47.03 -18.98 19.78
C VAL A 6 46.57 -17.58 20.18
N GLN A 7 46.98 -17.10 21.36
CA GLN A 7 46.62 -15.74 21.78
C GLN A 7 47.09 -14.73 20.72
N PRO A 8 46.24 -13.77 20.31
CA PRO A 8 46.63 -12.80 19.31
C PRO A 8 47.87 -12.03 19.79
N PRO A 9 48.81 -11.71 18.89
CA PRO A 9 50.00 -10.95 19.25
C PRO A 9 49.62 -9.61 19.90
N LYS A 10 50.44 -9.15 20.83
CA LYS A 10 50.14 -7.96 21.65
C LYS A 10 51.02 -6.80 21.20
N ARG A 11 50.39 -5.69 20.82
CA ARG A 11 51.06 -4.44 20.45
C ARG A 11 52.09 -4.06 21.51
N ILE A 12 53.32 -3.83 21.09
CA ILE A 12 54.36 -3.30 21.97
C ILE A 12 54.20 -1.78 22.08
N GLN A 13 54.30 -1.29 23.30
CA GLN A 13 54.42 0.13 23.62
C GLN A 13 55.63 0.26 24.53
N LEU A 14 56.62 1.04 24.07
CA LEU A 14 57.83 1.38 24.82
C LEU A 14 57.91 2.90 24.92
N ARG A 15 58.29 3.40 26.08
CA ARG A 15 58.58 4.81 26.31
C ARG A 15 59.98 5.14 25.80
N LYS A 16 60.23 6.41 25.51
CA LYS A 16 61.52 6.85 24.94
C LYS A 16 62.71 6.53 25.87
N GLU A 17 62.50 6.67 27.17
CA GLU A 17 63.45 6.33 28.24
C GLU A 17 63.77 4.82 28.31
N GLU A 18 62.76 3.97 28.09
CA GLU A 18 62.90 2.51 28.09
C GLU A 18 63.67 2.03 26.85
N LEU A 19 63.57 2.76 25.74
CA LEU A 19 64.24 2.46 24.46
C LEU A 19 65.76 2.70 24.51
N GLU A 20 66.24 3.60 25.37
CA GLU A 20 67.67 3.91 25.54
C GLU A 20 68.37 2.95 26.53
N LEU A 21 67.60 2.13 27.27
CA LEU A 21 68.10 1.16 28.26
C LEU A 21 68.12 -0.30 27.76
N LEU A 22 67.44 -0.59 26.65
CA LEU A 22 67.36 -1.94 26.07
C LEU A 22 68.68 -2.36 25.38
N SER A 23 69.05 -3.63 25.53
CA SER A 23 70.14 -4.22 24.75
C SER A 23 69.75 -4.38 23.28
N LYS A 24 70.75 -4.56 22.41
CA LYS A 24 70.55 -4.76 20.98
C LYS A 24 69.74 -6.04 20.69
N GLU A 25 69.98 -7.13 21.43
CA GLU A 25 69.21 -8.37 21.29
C GLU A 25 67.74 -8.16 21.68
N GLU A 26 67.45 -7.53 22.82
CA GLU A 26 66.08 -7.28 23.27
C GLU A 26 65.32 -6.34 22.31
N LEU A 27 66.00 -5.33 21.74
CA LEU A 27 65.40 -4.43 20.75
C LEU A 27 65.00 -5.17 19.47
N ILE A 28 65.79 -6.17 19.04
CA ILE A 28 65.46 -7.04 17.90
C ILE A 28 64.29 -7.96 18.24
N GLU A 29 64.25 -8.54 19.44
CA GLU A 29 63.13 -9.37 19.89
C GLU A 29 61.81 -8.56 19.94
N LYS A 30 61.86 -7.33 20.46
CA LYS A 30 60.72 -6.40 20.48
C LYS A 30 60.30 -5.95 19.08
N TRP A 31 61.25 -5.79 18.14
CA TRP A 31 60.91 -5.54 16.74
C TRP A 31 60.14 -6.71 16.13
N LEU A 32 60.63 -7.94 16.25
CA LEU A 32 59.99 -9.14 15.68
C LEU A 32 58.61 -9.43 16.31
N GLN A 33 58.44 -9.17 17.61
CA GLN A 33 57.15 -9.22 18.30
C GLN A 33 56.16 -8.14 17.81
N GLN A 34 56.66 -7.03 17.25
CA GLN A 34 55.84 -5.96 16.69
C GLN A 34 55.55 -6.15 15.19
N ASP A 35 56.49 -6.71 14.39
CA ASP A 35 56.24 -7.13 13.00
C ASP A 35 55.13 -8.18 12.95
N THR A 36 55.24 -9.24 13.76
CA THR A 36 54.22 -10.30 13.83
C THR A 36 52.85 -9.81 14.32
N TYR A 37 52.80 -8.67 15.02
CA TYR A 37 51.54 -7.98 15.34
C TYR A 37 50.97 -7.20 14.15
N LEU A 38 51.82 -6.56 13.34
CA LEU A 38 51.42 -5.88 12.10
C LEU A 38 50.93 -6.90 11.06
N ASP A 39 51.66 -8.00 10.82
CA ASP A 39 51.23 -9.10 9.95
C ASP A 39 49.82 -9.60 10.30
N HIS A 40 49.55 -9.75 11.60
CA HIS A 40 48.25 -10.17 12.11
C HIS A 40 47.16 -9.11 11.91
N LEU A 41 47.47 -7.81 12.13
CA LEU A 41 46.52 -6.72 11.87
C LEU A 41 46.19 -6.59 10.37
N GLU A 42 47.19 -6.64 9.49
CA GLU A 42 46.99 -6.55 8.05
C GLU A 42 46.21 -7.77 7.52
N SER A 43 46.55 -8.97 7.99
CA SER A 43 45.79 -10.20 7.71
C SER A 43 44.34 -10.13 8.20
N SER A 44 44.09 -9.48 9.34
CA SER A 44 42.74 -9.31 9.89
C SER A 44 41.95 -8.24 9.14
N ALA A 45 42.57 -7.12 8.78
CA ALA A 45 41.96 -6.07 7.98
C ALA A 45 41.60 -6.56 6.56
N GLY A 46 42.47 -7.37 5.94
CA GLY A 46 42.20 -8.01 4.65
C GLY A 46 40.97 -8.93 4.69
N LYS A 47 40.85 -9.76 5.74
CA LYS A 47 39.68 -10.62 5.97
C LYS A 47 38.40 -9.79 6.16
N ASN A 48 38.41 -8.84 7.09
CA ASN A 48 37.25 -7.98 7.37
C ASN A 48 36.79 -7.21 6.12
N SER A 49 37.71 -6.84 5.22
CA SER A 49 37.40 -6.19 3.94
C SER A 49 36.73 -7.16 2.95
N ALA A 50 37.26 -8.38 2.81
CA ALA A 50 36.68 -9.42 1.97
C ALA A 50 35.28 -9.84 2.47
N GLU A 51 35.13 -10.05 3.78
CA GLU A 51 33.86 -10.39 4.43
C GLU A 51 32.80 -9.29 4.24
N ASN A 52 33.19 -8.00 4.27
CA ASN A 52 32.27 -6.90 3.93
C ASN A 52 31.84 -6.94 2.46
N LEU A 53 32.75 -7.23 1.54
CA LEU A 53 32.44 -7.31 0.11
C LEU A 53 31.51 -8.51 -0.19
N GLU A 54 31.73 -9.64 0.48
CA GLU A 54 30.85 -10.80 0.44
C GLU A 54 29.47 -10.45 0.99
N LEU A 55 29.37 -9.83 2.17
CA LEU A 55 28.10 -9.37 2.78
C LEU A 55 27.30 -8.41 1.88
N VAL A 56 27.96 -7.51 1.15
CA VAL A 56 27.29 -6.62 0.18
C VAL A 56 26.72 -7.43 -0.98
N SER A 57 27.51 -8.31 -1.59
CA SER A 57 27.04 -9.16 -2.70
C SER A 57 25.95 -10.15 -2.29
N LEU A 58 25.97 -10.64 -1.06
CA LEU A 58 24.91 -11.46 -0.47
C LEU A 58 23.62 -10.65 -0.32
N ARG A 59 23.66 -9.42 0.20
CA ARG A 59 22.47 -8.53 0.28
C ARG A 59 21.88 -8.24 -1.10
N GLU A 60 22.71 -7.90 -2.09
CA GLU A 60 22.25 -7.74 -3.47
C GLU A 60 21.56 -9.01 -4.01
N SER A 61 22.08 -10.20 -3.68
CA SER A 61 21.47 -11.46 -4.10
C SER A 61 20.15 -11.76 -3.39
N GLU A 62 20.04 -11.41 -2.10
CA GLU A 62 18.82 -11.53 -1.29
C GLU A 62 17.70 -10.64 -1.83
N GLU A 63 18.02 -9.39 -2.17
CA GLU A 63 17.09 -8.43 -2.75
C GLU A 63 16.60 -8.86 -4.15
N LYS A 64 17.51 -9.31 -5.02
CA LYS A 64 17.17 -9.87 -6.34
C LYS A 64 16.27 -11.11 -6.21
N LEU A 65 16.49 -11.96 -5.21
CA LEU A 65 15.63 -13.12 -4.93
C LEU A 65 14.25 -12.71 -4.39
N LYS A 66 14.17 -11.72 -3.48
CA LYS A 66 12.89 -11.16 -3.00
C LYS A 66 12.07 -10.57 -4.14
N GLN A 67 12.70 -9.82 -5.04
CA GLN A 67 12.01 -9.23 -6.19
C GLN A 67 11.52 -10.31 -7.18
N GLN A 68 12.32 -11.33 -7.45
CA GLN A 68 11.90 -12.49 -8.24
C GLN A 68 10.74 -13.27 -7.60
N GLN A 69 10.75 -13.45 -6.27
CA GLN A 69 9.66 -14.09 -5.53
C GLN A 69 8.35 -13.29 -5.67
N LEU A 70 8.43 -11.96 -5.52
CA LEU A 70 7.27 -11.08 -5.62
C LEU A 70 6.70 -11.04 -7.06
N GLU A 71 7.56 -11.00 -8.08
CA GLU A 71 7.11 -11.17 -9.47
C GLU A 71 6.48 -12.55 -9.72
N ALA A 72 7.08 -13.62 -9.20
CA ALA A 72 6.57 -14.99 -9.38
C ALA A 72 5.18 -15.14 -8.76
N SER A 73 4.99 -14.68 -7.52
CA SER A 73 3.69 -14.69 -6.86
C SER A 73 2.67 -13.80 -7.58
N ARG A 74 3.07 -12.64 -8.12
CA ARG A 74 2.18 -11.82 -8.95
C ARG A 74 1.75 -12.53 -10.24
N ARG A 75 2.66 -13.25 -10.91
CA ARG A 75 2.36 -14.07 -12.09
C ARG A 75 1.42 -15.23 -11.74
N GLU A 76 1.67 -15.91 -10.63
CA GLU A 76 0.84 -17.01 -10.10
C GLU A 76 -0.60 -16.56 -9.84
N ASN A 77 -0.80 -15.46 -9.10
CA ASN A 77 -2.14 -14.92 -8.81
C ASN A 77 -2.95 -14.61 -10.09
N VAL A 78 -2.30 -14.06 -11.13
CA VAL A 78 -2.95 -13.81 -12.44
C VAL A 78 -3.30 -15.11 -13.16
N LEU A 79 -2.45 -16.14 -13.07
CA LEU A 79 -2.72 -17.46 -13.64
C LEU A 79 -3.86 -18.17 -12.91
N VAL A 80 -3.93 -18.10 -11.57
CA VAL A 80 -5.02 -18.65 -10.76
C VAL A 80 -6.35 -17.99 -11.14
N MET A 81 -6.42 -16.66 -11.16
CA MET A 81 -7.64 -15.94 -11.56
C MET A 81 -8.11 -16.35 -12.97
N ARG A 82 -7.17 -16.45 -13.93
CA ARG A 82 -7.48 -16.87 -15.31
C ARG A 82 -7.93 -18.33 -15.40
N LEU A 83 -7.39 -19.21 -14.55
CA LEU A 83 -7.82 -20.60 -14.44
C LEU A 83 -9.25 -20.68 -13.92
N THR A 84 -9.58 -19.97 -12.85
CA THR A 84 -10.95 -19.91 -12.31
C THR A 84 -11.97 -19.42 -13.33
N THR A 85 -11.65 -18.40 -14.14
CA THR A 85 -12.54 -17.98 -15.26
C THR A 85 -12.73 -19.10 -16.28
N LYS A 86 -11.69 -19.87 -16.61
CA LYS A 86 -11.78 -20.99 -17.56
C LYS A 86 -12.52 -22.21 -16.99
N GLU A 87 -12.46 -22.42 -15.68
CA GLU A 87 -13.28 -23.42 -14.99
C GLU A 87 -14.76 -23.03 -14.97
N GLN A 88 -15.07 -21.73 -14.78
CA GLN A 88 -16.44 -21.20 -14.86
C GLN A 88 -17.02 -21.35 -16.28
N GLU A 89 -16.30 -20.92 -17.33
CA GLU A 89 -16.70 -21.15 -18.73
C GLU A 89 -16.96 -22.64 -19.01
N MET A 90 -16.11 -23.54 -18.49
CA MET A 90 -16.27 -24.98 -18.67
C MET A 90 -17.52 -25.54 -17.98
N GLN A 91 -17.87 -25.00 -16.80
CA GLN A 91 -19.10 -25.35 -16.08
C GLN A 91 -20.35 -24.83 -16.82
N GLU A 92 -20.30 -23.62 -17.39
CA GLU A 92 -21.38 -23.08 -18.23
C GLU A 92 -21.61 -23.95 -19.49
N TYR A 93 -20.54 -24.34 -20.19
CA TYR A 93 -20.65 -25.26 -21.32
C TYR A 93 -21.16 -26.65 -20.89
N ALA A 94 -20.76 -27.16 -19.73
CA ALA A 94 -21.28 -28.42 -19.19
C ALA A 94 -22.78 -28.33 -18.88
N HIS A 95 -23.26 -27.21 -18.31
CA HIS A 95 -24.67 -26.95 -18.07
C HIS A 95 -25.47 -26.90 -19.38
N GLN A 96 -25.01 -26.13 -20.37
CA GLN A 96 -25.66 -26.03 -21.68
C GLN A 96 -25.71 -27.40 -22.39
N ILE A 97 -24.66 -28.21 -22.30
CA ILE A 97 -24.65 -29.59 -22.80
C ILE A 97 -25.65 -30.47 -22.04
N GLN A 98 -25.82 -30.28 -20.73
CA GLN A 98 -26.82 -31.00 -19.92
C GLN A 98 -28.25 -30.60 -20.29
N GLU A 99 -28.53 -29.32 -20.53
CA GLU A 99 -29.83 -28.83 -21.02
C GLU A 99 -30.16 -29.39 -22.41
N LEU A 100 -29.21 -29.35 -23.35
CA LEU A 100 -29.37 -29.92 -24.69
C LEU A 100 -29.56 -31.45 -24.64
N LYS A 101 -28.92 -32.15 -23.70
CA LYS A 101 -29.17 -33.58 -23.44
C LYS A 101 -30.53 -33.83 -22.78
N GLY A 102 -31.03 -32.92 -21.95
CA GLY A 102 -32.40 -32.97 -21.42
C GLY A 102 -33.46 -32.79 -22.50
N LEU A 103 -33.19 -31.92 -23.48
CA LEU A 103 -34.04 -31.67 -24.65
C LEU A 103 -34.07 -32.83 -25.66
N THR A 104 -32.97 -33.59 -25.77
CA THR A 104 -32.79 -34.66 -26.77
C THR A 104 -32.85 -36.09 -26.20
N GLY A 105 -32.80 -36.26 -24.89
CA GLY A 105 -32.84 -37.57 -24.23
C GLY A 105 -34.20 -38.27 -24.35
N PRO A 106 -34.25 -39.60 -24.16
CA PRO A 106 -35.44 -40.43 -24.42
C PRO A 106 -36.65 -40.19 -23.50
N GLY A 107 -36.57 -39.25 -22.55
CA GLY A 107 -37.70 -38.75 -21.74
C GLY A 107 -38.06 -37.29 -22.01
N GLY A 108 -37.37 -36.60 -22.93
CA GLY A 108 -37.56 -35.18 -23.23
C GLY A 108 -38.77 -34.90 -24.13
N SER A 109 -39.76 -34.19 -23.62
CA SER A 109 -41.03 -33.87 -24.33
C SER A 109 -40.89 -32.94 -25.55
N GLY A 110 -39.68 -32.47 -25.86
CA GLY A 110 -39.41 -31.57 -27.00
C GLY A 110 -39.31 -32.26 -28.36
N SER A 111 -38.87 -33.53 -28.40
CA SER A 111 -38.57 -34.26 -29.64
C SER A 111 -39.75 -34.32 -30.62
N THR A 112 -40.95 -34.66 -30.13
CA THR A 112 -42.17 -34.74 -30.94
C THR A 112 -42.68 -33.37 -31.42
N GLN A 113 -42.30 -32.27 -30.78
CA GLN A 113 -42.66 -30.92 -31.25
C GLN A 113 -41.71 -30.47 -32.37
N GLN A 114 -40.41 -30.68 -32.23
CA GLN A 114 -39.43 -30.33 -33.26
C GLN A 114 -39.56 -31.20 -34.51
N LEU A 115 -39.81 -32.51 -34.36
CA LEU A 115 -40.11 -33.39 -35.50
C LEU A 115 -41.40 -32.99 -36.24
N ARG A 116 -42.43 -32.52 -35.53
CA ARG A 116 -43.63 -31.96 -36.18
C ARG A 116 -43.31 -30.67 -36.94
N ALA A 117 -42.51 -29.78 -36.36
CA ALA A 117 -42.10 -28.53 -37.02
C ALA A 117 -41.28 -28.77 -38.30
N ALA A 118 -40.52 -29.87 -38.38
CA ALA A 118 -39.78 -30.27 -39.58
C ALA A 118 -40.63 -31.03 -40.63
N LEU A 119 -41.80 -31.55 -40.24
CA LEU A 119 -42.70 -32.34 -41.10
C LEU A 119 -43.95 -31.57 -41.57
N LEU A 120 -44.16 -30.36 -41.07
CA LEU A 120 -45.22 -29.44 -41.52
C LEU A 120 -44.63 -28.43 -42.51
N ASP A 121 -45.34 -28.19 -43.61
CA ASP A 121 -45.00 -27.10 -44.54
C ASP A 121 -44.97 -25.76 -43.76
N PRO A 122 -43.85 -25.01 -43.77
CA PRO A 122 -43.75 -23.71 -43.10
C PRO A 122 -44.84 -22.73 -43.50
N ALA A 123 -45.34 -22.75 -44.74
CA ALA A 123 -46.44 -21.89 -45.17
C ALA A 123 -47.76 -22.28 -44.50
N VAL A 124 -48.07 -23.58 -44.43
CA VAL A 124 -49.22 -24.11 -43.68
C VAL A 124 -49.11 -23.82 -42.19
N ASN A 125 -47.92 -23.96 -41.58
CA ASN A 125 -47.72 -23.62 -40.17
C ASN A 125 -47.96 -22.13 -39.90
N LEU A 126 -47.45 -21.23 -40.76
CA LEU A 126 -47.71 -19.79 -40.64
C LEU A 126 -49.19 -19.43 -40.74
N LEU A 127 -49.96 -20.15 -41.56
CA LEU A 127 -51.42 -20.00 -41.63
C LEU A 127 -52.11 -20.51 -40.35
N PHE A 128 -51.74 -21.68 -39.83
CA PHE A 128 -52.28 -22.19 -38.57
C PHE A 128 -51.95 -21.30 -37.37
N ASP A 129 -50.71 -20.82 -37.24
CA ASP A 129 -50.34 -19.89 -36.17
C ASP A 129 -51.04 -18.54 -36.32
N ARG A 130 -51.31 -18.09 -37.55
CA ARG A 130 -52.14 -16.89 -37.80
C ARG A 130 -53.58 -17.12 -37.36
N MET A 131 -54.23 -18.20 -37.81
CA MET A 131 -55.59 -18.54 -37.40
C MET A 131 -55.70 -18.73 -35.88
N LYS A 132 -54.71 -19.36 -35.26
CA LYS A 132 -54.61 -19.51 -33.81
C LYS A 132 -54.55 -18.14 -33.10
N ARG A 133 -53.66 -17.24 -33.53
CA ARG A 133 -53.57 -15.86 -33.01
C ARG A 133 -54.86 -15.08 -33.21
N GLU A 134 -55.53 -15.22 -34.36
CA GLU A 134 -56.82 -14.57 -34.63
C GLU A 134 -57.94 -15.15 -33.73
N VAL A 135 -58.00 -16.47 -33.50
CA VAL A 135 -58.93 -17.12 -32.56
C VAL A 135 -58.64 -16.73 -31.11
N GLU A 136 -57.38 -16.64 -30.70
CA GLU A 136 -56.97 -16.21 -29.37
C GLU A 136 -57.33 -14.73 -29.13
N ALA A 137 -57.11 -13.86 -30.12
CA ALA A 137 -57.53 -12.45 -30.06
C ALA A 137 -59.06 -12.27 -30.00
N ILE A 138 -59.82 -13.08 -30.76
CA ILE A 138 -61.29 -13.08 -30.70
C ILE A 138 -61.77 -13.59 -29.33
N ARG A 139 -61.16 -14.64 -28.77
CA ARG A 139 -61.47 -15.13 -27.41
C ARG A 139 -61.13 -14.09 -26.33
N ALA A 140 -60.01 -13.38 -26.46
CA ALA A 140 -59.65 -12.30 -25.55
C ALA A 140 -60.70 -11.18 -25.57
N ARG A 141 -61.07 -10.68 -26.77
CA ARG A 141 -62.12 -9.67 -26.93
C ARG A 141 -63.51 -10.13 -26.47
N LEU A 142 -63.84 -11.40 -26.67
CA LEU A 142 -65.08 -11.98 -26.15
C LEU A 142 -65.08 -12.03 -24.61
N GLN A 143 -63.96 -12.40 -24.00
CA GLN A 143 -63.82 -12.38 -22.54
C GLN A 143 -63.81 -10.95 -21.98
N GLU A 144 -63.18 -10.01 -22.69
CA GLU A 144 -63.16 -8.57 -22.37
C GLU A 144 -64.58 -7.98 -22.40
N THR A 145 -65.29 -8.08 -23.52
CA THR A 145 -66.68 -7.60 -23.64
C THR A 145 -67.66 -8.33 -22.72
N GLN A 146 -67.43 -9.62 -22.42
CA GLN A 146 -68.20 -10.35 -21.39
C GLN A 146 -67.87 -9.87 -19.97
N ASN A 147 -66.60 -9.53 -19.68
CA ASN A 147 -66.19 -8.93 -18.42
C ASN A 147 -66.82 -7.54 -18.27
N GLU A 148 -66.80 -6.70 -19.30
CA GLU A 148 -67.47 -5.40 -19.34
C GLU A 148 -68.98 -5.54 -19.10
N LEU A 149 -69.67 -6.45 -19.82
CA LEU A 149 -71.09 -6.73 -19.63
C LEU A 149 -71.40 -7.24 -18.21
N SER A 150 -70.44 -7.90 -17.55
CA SER A 150 -70.55 -8.29 -16.14
C SER A 150 -70.25 -7.13 -15.17
N ALA A 151 -69.37 -6.18 -15.54
CA ALA A 151 -69.07 -4.98 -14.79
C ALA A 151 -70.20 -3.94 -14.86
N TRP A 152 -70.95 -3.89 -15.97
CA TRP A 152 -72.24 -3.17 -16.04
C TRP A 152 -73.32 -3.80 -15.14
N LYS A 153 -73.10 -5.01 -14.61
CA LYS A 153 -73.91 -5.66 -13.57
C LYS A 153 -73.23 -5.64 -12.19
N PHE A 154 -72.22 -4.78 -12.00
CA PHE A 154 -71.47 -4.71 -10.75
C PHE A 154 -72.39 -4.31 -9.58
N THR A 155 -72.60 -5.27 -8.69
CA THR A 155 -73.24 -5.07 -7.40
C THR A 155 -72.16 -5.10 -6.31
N PRO A 156 -72.09 -4.10 -5.40
CA PRO A 156 -71.08 -4.05 -4.34
C PRO A 156 -71.08 -5.30 -3.43
N ASP A 157 -72.22 -5.98 -3.33
CA ASP A 157 -72.41 -7.18 -2.53
C ASP A 157 -71.93 -8.48 -3.21
N SER A 158 -71.59 -8.44 -4.51
CA SER A 158 -71.03 -9.59 -5.23
C SER A 158 -69.66 -10.00 -4.66
N ASN A 159 -69.31 -11.29 -4.70
CA ASN A 159 -68.03 -11.77 -4.18
C ASN A 159 -66.81 -11.12 -4.86
N THR A 160 -66.91 -10.82 -6.16
CA THR A 160 -65.87 -10.09 -6.91
C THR A 160 -65.80 -8.62 -6.47
N GLY A 161 -66.95 -7.95 -6.29
CA GLY A 161 -67.02 -6.59 -5.77
C GLY A 161 -66.48 -6.46 -4.35
N LYS A 162 -66.87 -7.37 -3.45
CA LYS A 162 -66.33 -7.48 -2.07
C LYS A 162 -64.81 -7.62 -2.08
N ARG A 163 -64.24 -8.51 -2.92
CA ARG A 163 -62.78 -8.69 -3.05
C ARG A 163 -62.07 -7.43 -3.58
N LEU A 164 -62.65 -6.77 -4.58
CA LEU A 164 -62.10 -5.52 -5.12
C LEU A 164 -62.12 -4.40 -4.06
N MET A 165 -63.26 -4.19 -3.40
CA MET A 165 -63.42 -3.19 -2.35
C MET A 165 -62.52 -3.46 -1.13
N ALA A 166 -62.26 -4.73 -0.80
CA ALA A 166 -61.27 -5.09 0.22
C ALA A 166 -59.85 -4.68 -0.20
N LYS A 167 -59.45 -4.93 -1.46
CA LYS A 167 -58.16 -4.48 -2.00
C LYS A 167 -58.05 -2.94 -2.05
N CYS A 168 -59.13 -2.25 -2.40
CA CYS A 168 -59.16 -0.77 -2.35
C CYS A 168 -58.94 -0.24 -0.93
N ARG A 169 -59.62 -0.81 0.09
CA ARG A 169 -59.41 -0.42 1.50
C ARG A 169 -57.97 -0.66 1.95
N LEU A 170 -57.38 -1.80 1.58
CA LEU A 170 -56.00 -2.15 1.90
C LEU A 170 -55.01 -1.16 1.26
N LEU A 171 -55.19 -0.84 -0.03
CA LEU A 171 -54.38 0.19 -0.72
C LEU A 171 -54.54 1.59 -0.10
N TYR A 172 -55.73 1.95 0.41
CA TYR A 172 -55.92 3.20 1.15
C TYR A 172 -55.15 3.19 2.48
N GLN A 173 -55.17 2.08 3.22
CA GLN A 173 -54.42 1.93 4.46
C GLN A 173 -52.90 1.96 4.22
N GLU A 174 -52.40 1.24 3.21
CA GLU A 174 -50.98 1.28 2.81
C GLU A 174 -50.53 2.71 2.46
N ASN A 175 -51.35 3.48 1.72
CA ASN A 175 -51.06 4.89 1.43
C ASN A 175 -51.10 5.78 2.69
N GLU A 176 -51.99 5.52 3.64
CA GLU A 176 -52.03 6.23 4.93
C GLU A 176 -50.80 5.91 5.80
N GLU A 177 -50.33 4.66 5.78
CA GLU A 177 -49.13 4.21 6.49
C GLU A 177 -47.84 4.74 5.85
N LEU A 178 -47.76 4.79 4.51
CA LEU A 178 -46.69 5.49 3.79
C LEU A 178 -46.71 6.99 4.11
N GLY A 179 -47.89 7.62 4.12
CA GLY A 179 -48.07 9.02 4.52
C GLY A 179 -47.55 9.29 5.93
N LYS A 180 -47.88 8.43 6.90
CA LYS A 180 -47.36 8.49 8.29
C LYS A 180 -45.84 8.26 8.34
N MET A 181 -45.31 7.35 7.54
CA MET A 181 -43.87 7.08 7.50
C MET A 181 -43.09 8.30 6.99
N ILE A 182 -43.58 8.93 5.92
CA ILE A 182 -43.03 10.18 5.37
C ILE A 182 -43.17 11.32 6.38
N SER A 183 -44.37 11.53 6.95
CA SER A 183 -44.61 12.61 7.92
C SER A 183 -43.87 12.44 9.25
N SER A 184 -43.38 11.23 9.56
CA SER A 184 -42.58 10.97 10.77
C SER A 184 -41.20 11.64 10.75
N GLY A 185 -40.71 12.08 9.58
CA GLY A 185 -39.38 12.65 9.39
C GLY A 185 -38.21 11.68 9.59
N ARG A 186 -38.47 10.46 10.10
CA ARG A 186 -37.43 9.47 10.45
C ARG A 186 -36.62 9.02 9.24
N MET A 187 -37.23 8.92 8.06
CA MET A 187 -36.55 8.59 6.81
C MET A 187 -35.53 9.68 6.44
N ALA A 188 -35.99 10.91 6.29
CA ALA A 188 -35.13 12.07 6.01
C ALA A 188 -34.02 12.28 7.05
N LYS A 189 -34.29 12.01 8.34
CA LYS A 189 -33.24 12.03 9.35
C LYS A 189 -32.18 10.95 9.11
N LEU A 190 -32.59 9.69 8.90
CA LEU A 190 -31.64 8.59 8.67
C LEU A 190 -30.82 8.79 7.39
N GLU A 191 -31.41 9.42 6.37
CA GLU A 191 -30.71 9.83 5.13
C GLU A 191 -29.67 10.93 5.40
N GLY A 192 -30.00 11.92 6.25
CA GLY A 192 -29.06 12.96 6.70
C GLY A 192 -27.93 12.41 7.58
N ASP A 193 -28.25 11.57 8.57
CA ASP A 193 -27.28 10.89 9.43
C ASP A 193 -26.31 10.03 8.57
N LEU A 194 -26.84 9.33 7.54
CA LEU A 194 -26.04 8.54 6.58
C LEU A 194 -25.17 9.41 5.67
N ALA A 195 -25.65 10.58 5.24
CA ALA A 195 -24.87 11.52 4.42
C ALA A 195 -23.68 12.10 5.20
N LEU A 196 -23.90 12.49 6.46
CA LEU A 196 -22.85 12.95 7.37
C LEU A 196 -21.82 11.85 7.67
N GLN A 197 -22.27 10.60 7.84
CA GLN A 197 -21.35 9.48 8.01
C GLN A 197 -20.47 9.24 6.77
N ARG A 198 -21.00 9.48 5.55
CA ARG A 198 -20.22 9.38 4.31
C ARG A 198 -19.18 10.48 4.20
N SER A 199 -19.53 11.75 4.41
CA SER A 199 -18.55 12.85 4.32
C SER A 199 -17.43 12.69 5.34
N PHE A 200 -17.73 12.32 6.58
CA PHE A 200 -16.73 12.01 7.60
C PHE A 200 -15.81 10.82 7.19
N SER A 201 -16.37 9.81 6.53
CA SER A 201 -15.59 8.66 6.02
C SER A 201 -14.71 9.01 4.81
N GLU A 202 -15.09 10.04 4.04
CA GLU A 202 -14.33 10.55 2.89
C GLU A 202 -13.23 11.51 3.36
N GLU A 203 -13.53 12.40 4.30
CA GLU A 203 -12.55 13.27 4.99
C GLU A 203 -11.47 12.45 5.72
N MET A 204 -11.86 11.41 6.45
CA MET A 204 -10.92 10.50 7.12
C MET A 204 -9.98 9.80 6.13
N LYS A 205 -10.50 9.34 4.98
CA LYS A 205 -9.67 8.73 3.92
C LYS A 205 -8.73 9.74 3.29
N LYS A 206 -9.21 10.95 3.00
CA LYS A 206 -8.40 12.03 2.45
C LYS A 206 -7.26 12.39 3.41
N SER A 207 -7.56 12.56 4.70
CA SER A 207 -6.55 12.81 5.74
C SER A 207 -5.56 11.66 5.92
N GLN A 208 -5.96 10.40 5.66
CA GLN A 208 -5.03 9.28 5.65
C GLN A 208 -4.09 9.37 4.43
N THR A 209 -4.63 9.61 3.22
CA THR A 209 -3.80 9.75 2.01
C THR A 209 -2.83 10.95 2.13
N GLU A 210 -3.26 12.08 2.68
CA GLU A 210 -2.38 13.24 2.94
C GLU A 210 -1.29 12.93 3.98
N GLN A 211 -1.53 12.00 4.91
CA GLN A 211 -0.50 11.51 5.86
C GLN A 211 0.42 10.47 5.22
N ASP A 212 -0.11 9.59 4.36
CA ASP A 212 0.68 8.60 3.61
C ASP A 212 1.62 9.31 2.61
N GLU A 213 1.16 10.38 1.96
CA GLU A 213 1.97 11.26 1.10
C GLU A 213 3.08 11.96 1.90
N PHE A 214 2.77 12.56 3.05
CA PHE A 214 3.77 13.20 3.92
C PHE A 214 4.82 12.19 4.47
N LEU A 215 4.44 10.94 4.72
CA LEU A 215 5.40 9.90 5.13
C LEU A 215 6.39 9.55 4.00
N LEU A 216 5.94 9.55 2.74
CA LEU A 216 6.83 9.34 1.58
C LEU A 216 7.79 10.52 1.40
N GLU A 217 7.32 11.77 1.54
CA GLU A 217 8.19 12.96 1.53
C GLU A 217 9.26 12.89 2.64
N LEU A 218 8.88 12.43 3.84
CA LEU A 218 9.80 12.29 4.97
C LEU A 218 10.85 11.18 4.74
N ASP A 219 10.46 10.05 4.14
CA ASP A 219 11.41 8.99 3.77
C ASP A 219 12.40 9.47 2.70
N GLU A 220 11.95 10.24 1.68
CA GLU A 220 12.83 10.86 0.69
C GLU A 220 13.83 11.86 1.33
N GLU A 221 13.39 12.70 2.28
CA GLU A 221 14.28 13.58 3.03
C GLU A 221 15.32 12.79 3.85
N VAL A 222 14.92 11.68 4.47
CA VAL A 222 15.82 10.81 5.25
C VAL A 222 16.84 10.12 4.36
N GLU A 223 16.48 9.62 3.17
CA GLU A 223 17.43 9.08 2.20
C GLU A 223 18.41 10.15 1.69
N GLY A 224 17.94 11.38 1.44
CA GLY A 224 18.78 12.52 1.06
C GLY A 224 19.79 12.92 2.15
N MET A 225 19.33 12.97 3.41
CA MET A 225 20.20 13.20 4.57
C MET A 225 21.21 12.06 4.77
N GLN A 226 20.78 10.80 4.64
CA GLN A 226 21.66 9.64 4.78
C GLN A 226 22.74 9.60 3.68
N SER A 227 22.38 9.95 2.44
CA SER A 227 23.32 10.12 1.32
C SER A 227 24.36 11.21 1.61
N THR A 228 23.92 12.34 2.17
CA THR A 228 24.80 13.46 2.57
C THR A 228 25.76 13.05 3.70
N ILE A 229 25.26 12.31 4.70
CA ILE A 229 26.07 11.75 5.79
C ILE A 229 27.13 10.78 5.24
N TYR A 230 26.77 9.90 4.30
CA TYR A 230 27.72 8.97 3.68
C TYR A 230 28.83 9.70 2.92
N PHE A 231 28.50 10.73 2.15
CA PHE A 231 29.48 11.56 1.43
C PHE A 231 30.46 12.27 2.38
N LEU A 232 29.96 12.83 3.50
CA LEU A 232 30.80 13.44 4.52
C LEU A 232 31.69 12.41 5.24
N GLN A 233 31.18 11.22 5.52
CA GLN A 233 32.01 10.13 6.08
C GLN A 233 33.13 9.70 5.13
N GLN A 234 32.87 9.66 3.81
CA GLN A 234 33.89 9.37 2.80
C GLN A 234 34.96 10.46 2.73
N GLN A 235 34.59 11.74 2.70
CA GLN A 235 35.58 12.85 2.76
C GLN A 235 36.43 12.79 4.03
N VAL A 236 35.83 12.51 5.19
CA VAL A 236 36.58 12.37 6.46
C VAL A 236 37.52 11.15 6.45
N ARG A 237 37.15 10.06 5.75
CA ARG A 237 38.01 8.89 5.53
C ARG A 237 39.21 9.25 4.65
N GLU A 238 38.99 9.89 3.51
CA GLU A 238 40.03 10.33 2.58
C GLU A 238 40.99 11.35 3.21
N ALA A 239 40.47 12.35 3.94
CA ALA A 239 41.29 13.33 4.64
C ALA A 239 42.18 12.68 5.71
N LYS A 240 41.66 11.69 6.47
CA LYS A 240 42.46 10.92 7.43
C LYS A 240 43.56 10.10 6.74
N GLU A 241 43.26 9.51 5.58
CA GLU A 241 44.25 8.76 4.80
C GLU A 241 45.35 9.67 4.23
N GLN A 242 44.99 10.86 3.74
CA GLN A 242 45.95 11.88 3.29
C GLN A 242 46.85 12.36 4.44
N VAL A 243 46.27 12.63 5.62
CA VAL A 243 47.04 12.99 6.83
C VAL A 243 47.98 11.86 7.24
N ALA A 244 47.54 10.60 7.21
CA ALA A 244 48.40 9.44 7.50
C ALA A 244 49.57 9.31 6.50
N LYS A 245 49.32 9.51 5.19
CA LYS A 245 50.36 9.52 4.15
C LYS A 245 51.37 10.66 4.37
N LEU A 246 50.91 11.86 4.72
CA LEU A 246 51.78 13.01 5.02
C LEU A 246 52.59 12.80 6.31
N GLN A 247 52.01 12.18 7.34
CA GLN A 247 52.72 11.83 8.58
C GLN A 247 53.79 10.77 8.32
N ALA A 248 53.50 9.74 7.51
CA ALA A 248 54.49 8.74 7.10
C ALA A 248 55.63 9.36 6.26
N ALA A 249 55.29 10.26 5.32
CA ALA A 249 56.29 11.00 4.54
C ALA A 249 57.18 11.87 5.44
N ALA A 250 56.60 12.61 6.39
CA ALA A 250 57.34 13.41 7.36
C ALA A 250 58.29 12.55 8.21
N ALA A 251 57.80 11.44 8.77
CA ALA A 251 58.61 10.49 9.54
C ALA A 251 59.76 9.85 8.71
N SER A 252 59.57 9.68 7.39
CA SER A 252 60.63 9.22 6.49
C SER A 252 61.69 10.30 6.20
N SER A 253 61.32 11.58 6.32
CA SER A 253 62.20 12.72 6.04
C SER A 253 63.10 13.13 7.21
N ASP A 254 62.75 12.74 8.45
CA ASP A 254 63.39 13.16 9.70
C ASP A 254 64.74 12.46 10.00
N LYS A 255 65.54 12.25 8.93
CA LYS A 255 66.92 11.76 8.96
C LYS A 255 67.89 12.79 8.36
N ARG A 256 67.87 14.02 8.88
CA ARG A 256 68.95 15.00 8.66
C ARG A 256 69.03 16.00 9.84
N PRO A 257 70.22 16.28 10.40
CA PRO A 257 70.35 17.13 11.59
C PRO A 257 70.18 18.64 11.30
N LEU A 258 70.00 19.39 12.39
CA LEU A 258 69.57 20.78 12.46
C LEU A 258 70.58 21.79 11.87
N ALA A 259 70.06 22.94 11.41
CA ALA A 259 70.80 24.20 11.26
C ALA A 259 69.89 25.42 11.56
N ASN A 260 70.45 26.49 12.13
CA ASN A 260 69.74 27.72 12.48
C ASN A 260 69.43 28.61 11.26
N GLY A 261 68.44 29.50 11.41
CA GLY A 261 68.22 30.64 10.51
C GLY A 261 67.20 31.63 11.09
N GLU A 262 67.53 32.92 11.13
CA GLU A 262 66.71 33.98 11.76
C GLU A 262 65.88 34.78 10.74
N SER A 263 64.84 35.45 11.25
CA SER A 263 64.31 36.76 10.82
C SER A 263 64.04 37.05 9.33
N MET A 264 62.79 37.39 8.98
CA MET A 264 62.40 38.78 8.67
C MET A 264 60.89 38.96 8.34
N LYS A 265 60.41 40.19 8.59
CA LYS A 265 59.14 40.84 8.15
C LYS A 265 59.54 42.08 7.31
N PRO A 266 58.64 42.87 6.65
CA PRO A 266 57.19 42.69 6.40
C PRO A 266 56.70 43.04 4.95
N SER A 267 55.41 42.76 4.65
CA SER A 267 54.54 43.55 3.74
C SER A 267 54.89 43.65 2.22
N PRO A 268 54.02 44.23 1.34
CA PRO A 268 52.69 44.83 1.57
C PRO A 268 51.52 44.23 0.72
N ASN A 269 50.30 44.73 1.01
CA ASN A 269 49.06 44.61 0.20
C ASN A 269 49.16 45.50 -1.06
N PRO A 270 48.33 45.35 -2.14
CA PRO A 270 46.89 45.72 -2.14
C PRO A 270 46.03 44.82 -3.11
N THR A 271 44.76 45.06 -3.50
CA THR A 271 43.75 46.15 -3.33
C THR A 271 42.32 45.60 -3.54
N SER A 272 41.31 46.25 -2.95
CA SER A 272 39.86 46.21 -3.25
C SER A 272 39.14 44.82 -3.24
N GLU A 273 37.81 44.71 -3.14
CA GLU A 273 36.73 45.72 -3.15
C GLU A 273 35.58 45.31 -2.19
N ALA A 274 34.69 46.24 -1.85
CA ALA A 274 33.46 45.99 -1.08
C ALA A 274 32.28 46.72 -1.74
N PRO A 275 31.04 46.19 -1.65
CA PRO A 275 30.10 46.60 -0.58
C PRO A 275 29.43 45.37 0.10
N ALA A 276 28.84 45.39 1.31
CA ALA A 276 27.72 46.17 1.84
C ALA A 276 26.41 45.95 1.02
N THR A 277 25.20 45.71 1.55
CA THR A 277 24.62 45.71 2.92
C THR A 277 23.64 44.49 3.07
N THR A 278 22.84 44.18 4.12
CA THR A 278 22.46 44.77 5.43
C THR A 278 21.81 43.67 6.34
N ASN A 279 21.50 44.00 7.61
CA ASN A 279 20.31 43.69 8.44
C ASN A 279 19.20 42.73 7.91
N ASP A 280 18.42 41.99 8.74
CA ASP A 280 18.21 42.06 10.21
C ASP A 280 17.52 40.82 10.82
N LYS A 281 17.59 40.71 12.16
CA LYS A 281 16.65 40.02 13.10
C LYS A 281 16.62 38.49 13.25
N GLU A 282 16.21 38.11 14.45
CA GLU A 282 16.19 36.77 15.04
C GLU A 282 14.74 36.27 15.22
N ASP A 283 14.53 34.96 15.17
CA ASP A 283 13.25 34.33 15.50
C ASP A 283 13.01 34.27 17.02
N SER A 284 11.77 34.52 17.44
CA SER A 284 11.28 34.18 18.78
C SER A 284 9.77 33.98 18.77
N ILE A 285 9.37 32.71 18.59
CA ILE A 285 7.97 32.27 18.72
C ILE A 285 7.71 31.94 20.19
N GLN A 286 6.74 32.63 20.79
CA GLN A 286 6.37 32.46 22.20
C GLN A 286 4.93 31.92 22.32
N ASN A 287 4.79 30.71 22.86
CA ASN A 287 3.48 30.09 23.13
C ASN A 287 2.80 30.72 24.36
N GLY A 288 1.47 30.90 24.33
CA GLY A 288 0.72 31.16 25.56
C GLY A 288 -0.76 31.55 25.43
N HIS A 289 -1.64 30.71 26.01
CA HIS A 289 -2.93 31.03 26.66
C HIS A 289 -4.05 31.69 25.81
N VAL A 290 -5.15 30.99 25.47
CA VAL A 290 -6.35 30.64 26.30
C VAL A 290 -7.42 31.73 26.34
N GLY A 291 -8.68 31.30 26.15
CA GLY A 291 -9.90 32.08 26.37
C GLY A 291 -11.12 31.17 26.27
N ASP A 292 -11.69 30.78 27.41
CA ASP A 292 -12.94 30.03 27.50
C ASP A 292 -14.16 30.94 27.28
N GLU A 293 -15.29 30.38 26.80
CA GLU A 293 -16.61 30.97 27.05
C GLU A 293 -17.72 29.89 27.08
N GLU A 294 -18.26 29.62 28.27
CA GLU A 294 -19.45 28.77 28.48
C GLU A 294 -20.75 29.60 28.46
N VAL A 295 -21.72 29.25 27.61
CA VAL A 295 -23.19 29.30 27.89
C VAL A 295 -23.87 28.32 26.91
N GLY A 296 -24.87 27.49 27.26
CA GLY A 296 -25.50 27.20 28.54
C GLY A 296 -26.66 26.19 28.39
N ASP A 297 -26.98 25.49 29.48
CA ASP A 297 -27.91 24.34 29.60
C ASP A 297 -29.35 24.52 29.05
N GLN A 298 -29.92 23.43 28.48
CA GLN A 298 -31.18 22.86 28.99
C GLN A 298 -31.55 21.45 28.47
N GLY A 299 -31.73 20.52 29.42
CA GLY A 299 -32.94 19.67 29.48
C GLY A 299 -32.97 18.31 28.77
N LYS A 300 -32.60 17.24 29.49
CA LYS A 300 -33.05 15.86 29.21
C LYS A 300 -33.37 15.08 30.51
N PRO A 301 -34.60 14.57 30.70
CA PRO A 301 -34.85 13.52 31.68
C PRO A 301 -34.39 12.15 31.16
N ARG A 302 -33.97 11.26 32.08
CA ARG A 302 -33.68 9.84 31.80
C ARG A 302 -34.92 8.95 32.09
N PRO A 303 -34.98 7.71 31.58
CA PRO A 303 -36.10 6.82 31.80
C PRO A 303 -36.06 6.13 33.18
N ASP A 304 -37.22 5.93 33.78
CA ASP A 304 -37.41 4.97 34.89
C ASP A 304 -37.59 3.55 34.36
N ALA A 305 -37.21 2.56 35.18
CA ALA A 305 -37.23 1.15 34.82
C ALA A 305 -38.30 0.37 35.60
N ARG A 306 -39.14 -0.41 34.89
CA ARG A 306 -39.86 -1.57 35.38
C ARG A 306 -40.35 -2.47 34.25
#